data_AF-A0A5B8IM52-F1
#
_entry.id   AF-A0A5B8IM52-F1
#
_cell.length_a   1.000
_cell.length_b   1.000
_cell.length_c   1.000
_cell.angle_alpha   90.00
_cell.angle_beta   90.00
_cell.angle_gamma   90.00
#
_symmetry.space_group_name_H-M   'P 1'
#
loop_
_entity.id
_entity.type
_entity.pdbx_description
1 polymer ?
#
loop_
_entity_poly.entity_id
_entity_poly.type
_entity_poly.pdbx_seq_one_letter_code
_entity_poly.pdbx_strand_id
1 'polypeptide(L)'
;MSPASKSLRQGLPRIPGGDPWPPLQVQGTAAPEVAEVIAAPAPAAAAPAAAAPKQALRQGLPRVAGADPWPPSGTPASTATSAPKAQPSPPATMQKPTPDPTPAAVPEPAAEPARLEVSSAVAASPDSPVIRRGLPRVADGQPWPPSSFIAAPLTTPAPPTTAVPPDAEEAPAAARVVAEPAAMTQQEAAPPVKPAAVQPPATAPTQAPAPAPTTPTSTKPAKAEPKRHGPLTSKQWVLAGVLGAFCALGMATAVVLVARGITSIESVAAFIQRYPGEYHLPESAPVGVPAWLAWNHFFNFFLMVLIIRSGLLVRHQKKPPAYWSSKRSPKISINLWLHLSLDLLWIINGLVFIAVLFASGHWMRIVPTSWEVFPNALSAALQYLTLDWPTENGWVNYNSLQQLAYFITVFLAAPLAAVTGFRLSAFWPKNPALGKRYPIEAARALHFPTMLYFVVFILVHVILVFSTGALRNLNHMYAAQGSADPTQYAGNWAGLLYFALSLLVITGAWIACKPVVLASIARFFGKVSSR
;
A
#
# COMPACT_ATOMS: atom_id res chain seq x y z
N MET A 1 42.86 35.36 -4.88
CA MET A 1 41.62 34.72 -4.40
C MET A 1 40.94 35.70 -3.47
N SER A 2 39.63 35.91 -3.61
CA SER A 2 38.82 36.70 -2.67
C SER A 2 37.59 35.87 -2.30
N PRO A 3 37.24 35.71 -1.02
CA PRO A 3 36.08 34.91 -0.62
C PRO A 3 34.78 35.62 -1.00
N ALA A 4 33.99 35.01 -1.87
CA ALA A 4 32.69 35.54 -2.28
C ALA A 4 31.66 35.39 -1.14
N SER A 5 31.43 36.47 -0.39
CA SER A 5 30.40 36.55 0.64
C SER A 5 29.01 36.44 0.01
N LYS A 6 28.25 35.38 0.36
CA LYS A 6 26.85 35.21 -0.09
C LYS A 6 25.95 36.21 0.63
N SER A 7 25.67 37.35 0.00
CA SER A 7 24.63 38.28 0.46
C SER A 7 23.25 37.63 0.33
N LEU A 8 22.57 37.41 1.45
CA LEU A 8 21.16 37.01 1.46
C LEU A 8 20.31 38.19 0.95
N ARG A 9 19.45 37.95 -0.05
CA ARG A 9 18.47 38.95 -0.48
C ARG A 9 17.43 39.13 0.64
N GLN A 10 17.23 40.35 1.09
CA GLN A 10 16.14 40.69 2.00
C GLN A 10 14.81 40.71 1.24
N GLY A 11 13.75 40.20 1.88
CA GLY A 11 12.37 40.28 1.41
C GLY A 11 11.62 41.45 2.04
N LEU A 12 10.36 41.64 1.62
CA LEU A 12 9.52 42.72 2.14
C LEU A 12 9.33 42.64 3.67
N PRO A 13 9.09 43.80 4.32
CA PRO A 13 8.78 43.86 5.75
C PRO A 13 7.60 42.97 6.15
N ARG A 14 7.70 42.36 7.33
CA ARG A 14 6.64 41.48 7.89
C ARG A 14 5.45 42.23 8.49
N ILE A 15 5.56 43.55 8.60
CA ILE A 15 4.51 44.48 9.04
C ILE A 15 4.60 45.74 8.16
N PRO A 16 3.48 46.45 7.89
CA PRO A 16 3.52 47.73 7.19
C PRO A 16 4.45 48.72 7.90
N GLY A 17 5.43 49.27 7.18
CA GLY A 17 6.41 50.23 7.71
C GLY A 17 7.58 49.65 8.53
N GLY A 18 7.71 48.32 8.64
CA GLY A 18 8.88 47.69 9.29
C GLY A 18 10.12 47.57 8.39
N ASP A 19 11.21 47.04 8.94
CA ASP A 19 12.45 46.78 8.20
C ASP A 19 12.39 45.51 7.30
N PRO A 20 13.21 45.44 6.22
CA PRO A 20 13.37 44.24 5.39
C PRO A 20 13.94 43.05 6.16
N TRP A 21 13.43 41.84 5.90
CA TRP A 21 13.85 40.61 6.58
C TRP A 21 14.70 39.69 5.68
N PRO A 22 15.80 39.08 6.15
CA PRO A 22 16.34 39.11 7.52
C PRO A 22 17.25 40.33 7.78
N PRO A 23 17.39 40.79 9.04
CA PRO A 23 18.34 41.85 9.40
C PRO A 23 19.78 41.42 9.13
N LEU A 24 20.62 42.38 8.72
CA LEU A 24 22.04 42.15 8.44
C LEU A 24 22.83 41.90 9.74
N GLN A 25 23.32 40.67 9.92
CA GLN A 25 24.28 40.36 10.97
C GLN A 25 25.68 40.79 10.55
N VAL A 26 26.25 41.78 11.24
CA VAL A 26 27.67 42.12 11.14
C VAL A 26 28.48 41.03 11.85
N GLN A 27 29.24 40.24 11.09
CA GLN A 27 30.18 39.28 11.68
C GLN A 27 31.41 40.04 12.19
N GLY A 28 31.70 39.89 13.48
CA GLY A 28 32.94 40.40 14.08
C GLY A 28 34.17 39.69 13.51
N THR A 29 35.23 40.45 13.24
CA THR A 29 36.51 39.96 12.72
C THR A 29 37.30 39.23 13.81
N ALA A 30 38.04 38.18 13.44
CA ALA A 30 38.84 37.38 14.37
C ALA A 30 40.26 37.15 13.83
N ALA A 31 41.27 37.53 14.61
CA ALA A 31 42.71 37.23 14.47
C ALA A 31 43.49 37.88 15.65
N PRO A 32 44.70 37.41 16.03
CA PRO A 32 45.26 36.06 15.89
C PRO A 32 45.95 35.50 17.16
N GLU A 33 46.09 34.17 17.17
CA GLU A 33 47.24 33.36 17.59
C GLU A 33 48.42 33.97 18.40
N VAL A 34 48.74 33.33 19.55
CA VAL A 34 50.07 33.25 20.20
C VAL A 34 50.19 31.83 20.80
N ALA A 35 51.39 31.25 20.88
CA ALA A 35 51.61 29.86 21.31
C ALA A 35 52.83 29.65 22.22
N GLU A 36 52.68 28.85 23.29
CA GLU A 36 53.71 28.06 24.00
C GLU A 36 52.99 26.90 24.73
N VAL A 37 53.32 25.61 24.55
CA VAL A 37 54.47 24.79 25.00
C VAL A 37 54.18 23.95 26.27
N ILE A 38 53.99 22.65 26.03
CA ILE A 38 54.35 21.45 26.83
C ILE A 38 54.22 21.49 28.37
N ALA A 39 53.31 20.66 28.92
CA ALA A 39 53.62 19.68 29.98
C ALA A 39 52.47 18.68 30.25
N ALA A 40 52.83 17.45 30.64
CA ALA A 40 52.00 16.51 31.41
C ALA A 40 52.94 15.78 32.39
N PRO A 41 52.50 15.51 33.63
CA PRO A 41 51.99 14.17 33.93
C PRO A 41 50.78 14.13 34.90
N ALA A 42 50.33 12.92 35.24
CA ALA A 42 49.21 12.60 36.12
C ALA A 42 49.70 12.22 37.55
N PRO A 43 48.86 11.63 38.45
CA PRO A 43 47.55 12.07 38.95
C PRO A 43 47.49 12.09 40.50
N ALA A 44 46.66 12.95 41.13
CA ALA A 44 46.32 12.82 42.56
C ALA A 44 45.04 13.56 43.01
N ALA A 45 44.47 13.02 44.11
CA ALA A 45 43.56 13.65 45.09
C ALA A 45 42.15 14.12 44.65
N ALA A 46 41.22 14.02 45.60
CA ALA A 46 39.83 14.47 45.47
C ALA A 46 39.57 15.73 46.32
N ALA A 47 38.70 16.61 45.81
CA ALA A 47 38.21 17.82 46.47
C ALA A 47 36.68 17.96 46.20
N PRO A 48 35.91 18.74 46.97
CA PRO A 48 34.47 18.55 47.09
C PRO A 48 33.65 18.99 45.87
N ALA A 49 32.45 18.45 45.75
CA ALA A 49 31.53 18.71 44.65
C ALA A 49 31.11 20.19 44.57
N ALA A 50 31.49 20.86 43.49
CA ALA A 50 30.92 22.16 43.12
C ALA A 50 29.43 22.02 42.78
N ALA A 51 28.61 22.96 43.27
CA ALA A 51 27.18 22.96 42.99
C ALA A 51 26.90 23.20 41.49
N ALA A 52 26.13 22.30 40.87
CA ALA A 52 25.77 22.41 39.46
C ALA A 52 24.91 23.68 39.21
N PRO A 53 25.13 24.41 38.10
CA PRO A 53 24.33 25.59 37.77
C PRO A 53 22.89 25.18 37.48
N LYS A 54 21.92 25.78 38.19
CA LYS A 54 20.49 25.56 37.95
C LYS A 54 20.12 26.09 36.56
N GLN A 55 19.90 25.20 35.60
CA GLN A 55 19.41 25.59 34.27
C GLN A 55 17.99 26.14 34.38
N ALA A 56 17.83 27.43 34.08
CA ALA A 56 16.51 28.04 33.92
C ALA A 56 15.89 27.58 32.59
N LEU A 57 14.64 27.13 32.63
CA LEU A 57 13.86 26.82 31.44
C LEU A 57 13.60 28.13 30.67
N ARG A 58 13.89 28.14 29.36
CA ARG A 58 13.53 29.28 28.50
C ARG A 58 12.01 29.40 28.43
N GLN A 59 11.47 30.57 28.75
CA GLN A 59 10.05 30.87 28.59
C GLN A 59 9.71 30.98 27.10
N GLY A 60 8.65 30.31 26.68
CA GLY A 60 8.05 30.43 25.36
C GLY A 60 6.91 31.45 25.34
N LEU A 61 6.39 31.71 24.14
CA LEU A 61 5.23 32.59 23.95
C LEU A 61 4.01 32.12 24.78
N PRO A 62 3.18 33.06 25.27
CA PRO A 62 1.98 32.73 26.02
C PRO A 62 0.98 31.94 25.15
N ARG A 63 0.27 31.00 25.78
CA ARG A 63 -0.70 30.12 25.11
C ARG A 63 -2.03 30.81 24.76
N VAL A 64 -2.23 32.03 25.25
CA VAL A 64 -3.41 32.88 25.03
C VAL A 64 -2.90 34.31 24.82
N ALA A 65 -3.53 35.07 23.92
CA ALA A 65 -3.18 36.46 23.70
C ALA A 65 -3.39 37.29 24.99
N GLY A 66 -2.35 38.00 25.43
CA GLY A 66 -2.38 38.83 26.65
C GLY A 66 -2.03 38.11 27.95
N ALA A 67 -1.69 36.82 27.94
CA ALA A 67 -1.22 36.09 29.12
C ALA A 67 0.33 36.13 29.29
N ASP A 68 0.82 35.73 30.45
CA ASP A 68 2.26 35.67 30.77
C ASP A 68 3.02 34.52 30.04
N PRO A 69 4.33 34.68 29.77
CA PRO A 69 5.18 33.65 29.18
C PRO A 69 5.22 32.33 29.98
N TRP A 70 5.20 31.20 29.27
CA TRP A 70 5.18 29.87 29.89
C TRP A 70 6.54 29.14 29.76
N PRO A 71 7.08 28.48 30.80
CA PRO A 71 6.53 28.34 32.16
C PRO A 71 6.76 29.61 33.02
N PRO A 72 6.04 29.78 34.14
CA PRO A 72 6.23 30.92 35.05
C PRO A 72 7.67 31.05 35.56
N SER A 73 8.13 32.29 35.76
CA SER A 73 9.46 32.58 36.31
C SER A 73 9.65 31.95 37.68
N GLY A 74 10.74 31.20 37.86
CA GLY A 74 11.02 30.43 39.07
C GLY A 74 10.61 28.95 39.03
N THR A 75 9.93 28.49 37.96
CA THR A 75 9.62 27.07 37.76
C THR A 75 10.90 26.23 37.73
N PRO A 76 11.13 25.28 38.66
CA PRO A 76 12.33 24.46 38.67
C PRO A 76 12.26 23.38 37.59
N ALA A 77 13.38 23.12 36.92
CA ALA A 77 13.52 21.94 36.06
C ALA A 77 13.48 20.67 36.91
N SER A 78 12.48 19.80 36.69
CA SER A 78 12.31 18.58 37.48
C SER A 78 13.33 17.51 37.07
N THR A 79 14.40 17.37 37.86
CA THR A 79 15.32 16.24 37.75
C THR A 79 14.64 14.98 38.24
N ALA A 80 14.60 13.93 37.40
CA ALA A 80 13.94 12.67 37.73
C ALA A 80 14.59 12.00 38.96
N THR A 81 13.81 11.88 40.04
CA THR A 81 14.23 11.20 41.28
C THR A 81 13.43 9.90 41.44
N SER A 82 14.08 8.88 42.00
CA SER A 82 13.56 7.52 42.18
C SER A 82 12.30 7.42 43.05
N ALA A 83 11.44 6.45 42.73
CA ALA A 83 10.12 6.30 43.33
C ALA A 83 10.11 5.80 44.79
N PRO A 84 9.24 6.34 45.67
CA PRO A 84 8.86 5.72 46.93
C PRO A 84 7.78 4.63 46.75
N LYS A 85 7.70 3.72 47.72
CA LYS A 85 6.81 2.55 47.76
C LYS A 85 5.47 2.90 48.42
N ALA A 86 4.34 2.59 47.77
CA ALA A 86 3.00 2.91 48.28
C ALA A 86 2.43 1.86 49.25
N GLN A 87 1.65 2.33 50.23
CA GLN A 87 0.71 1.55 51.06
C GLN A 87 -0.68 2.24 51.03
N PRO A 88 -1.78 1.54 51.37
CA PRO A 88 -3.13 1.93 50.96
C PRO A 88 -3.81 2.99 51.83
N SER A 89 -4.73 3.74 51.22
CA SER A 89 -5.58 4.75 51.87
C SER A 89 -6.96 4.20 52.25
N PRO A 90 -7.58 4.66 53.37
CA PRO A 90 -8.98 4.40 53.70
C PRO A 90 -9.96 5.35 52.95
N PRO A 91 -11.28 5.06 52.92
CA PRO A 91 -12.25 5.78 52.10
C PRO A 91 -12.98 6.94 52.81
N ALA A 92 -13.48 7.89 52.01
CA ALA A 92 -14.55 8.84 52.35
C ALA A 92 -15.48 8.96 51.11
N THR A 93 -16.76 8.58 51.16
CA THR A 93 -17.93 9.24 51.79
C THR A 93 -18.59 10.27 50.86
N MET A 94 -19.87 10.04 50.54
CA MET A 94 -20.69 10.89 49.66
C MET A 94 -21.30 12.10 50.40
N GLN A 95 -21.53 13.21 49.69
CA GLN A 95 -22.52 14.24 50.04
C GLN A 95 -23.19 14.84 48.78
N LYS A 96 -24.23 15.67 48.96
CA LYS A 96 -25.34 15.89 48.01
C LYS A 96 -25.47 17.37 47.56
N PRO A 97 -25.92 17.69 46.32
CA PRO A 97 -25.94 19.06 45.78
C PRO A 97 -27.20 19.89 46.10
N THR A 98 -27.11 21.21 45.89
CA THR A 98 -28.17 22.26 45.93
C THR A 98 -27.76 23.46 45.03
N PRO A 99 -28.62 24.44 44.67
CA PRO A 99 -28.74 24.89 43.26
C PRO A 99 -28.56 26.40 42.96
N ASP A 100 -28.81 26.78 41.69
CA ASP A 100 -28.73 28.13 41.08
C ASP A 100 -29.65 29.21 41.68
N PRO A 101 -29.32 30.49 41.41
CA PRO A 101 -30.35 31.49 41.03
C PRO A 101 -30.00 32.37 39.80
N THR A 102 -31.05 32.75 39.07
CA THR A 102 -31.15 33.76 37.98
C THR A 102 -32.48 34.51 38.19
N PRO A 103 -32.83 35.67 37.57
CA PRO A 103 -32.15 36.39 36.47
C PRO A 103 -32.04 37.94 36.63
N ALA A 104 -31.50 38.61 35.60
CA ALA A 104 -31.61 40.06 35.36
C ALA A 104 -31.72 40.36 33.84
N ALA A 105 -32.11 41.58 33.45
CA ALA A 105 -32.71 41.88 32.14
C ALA A 105 -31.87 42.71 31.14
N VAL A 106 -32.40 42.85 29.91
CA VAL A 106 -31.86 43.54 28.72
C VAL A 106 -31.88 45.08 28.86
N PRO A 107 -31.16 45.84 28.01
CA PRO A 107 -31.88 46.48 26.88
C PRO A 107 -31.16 46.48 25.53
N GLU A 108 -31.92 46.89 24.50
CA GLU A 108 -31.60 47.03 23.07
C GLU A 108 -30.64 48.21 22.77
N PRO A 109 -30.11 48.36 21.54
CA PRO A 109 -30.79 49.27 20.60
C PRO A 109 -30.76 48.86 19.10
N ALA A 110 -31.70 49.41 18.34
CA ALA A 110 -31.82 49.25 16.89
C ALA A 110 -31.06 50.31 16.07
N ALA A 111 -30.78 50.02 14.79
CA ALA A 111 -30.96 50.95 13.66
C ALA A 111 -30.62 50.28 12.30
N GLU A 112 -31.49 50.47 11.30
CA GLU A 112 -31.26 50.14 9.89
C GLU A 112 -31.15 51.45 9.06
N PRO A 113 -30.27 51.51 8.05
CA PRO A 113 -30.46 52.43 6.93
C PRO A 113 -30.48 51.73 5.57
N ALA A 114 -31.39 52.19 4.70
CA ALA A 114 -31.63 51.61 3.38
C ALA A 114 -30.42 51.67 2.43
N ARG A 115 -30.29 50.65 1.57
CA ARG A 115 -29.23 50.57 0.55
C ARG A 115 -29.69 51.18 -0.77
N LEU A 116 -28.99 52.20 -1.24
CA LEU A 116 -29.15 52.74 -2.59
C LEU A 116 -28.70 51.73 -3.65
N GLU A 117 -29.50 51.57 -4.71
CA GLU A 117 -29.06 50.87 -5.92
C GLU A 117 -28.11 51.76 -6.73
N VAL A 118 -26.97 51.22 -7.14
CA VAL A 118 -26.11 51.81 -8.17
C VAL A 118 -25.80 50.74 -9.20
N SER A 119 -26.38 50.90 -10.39
CA SER A 119 -26.07 50.05 -11.54
C SER A 119 -24.72 50.44 -12.13
N SER A 120 -23.82 49.47 -12.29
CA SER A 120 -22.60 49.62 -13.09
C SER A 120 -22.38 48.35 -13.91
N ALA A 121 -22.96 48.32 -15.11
CA ALA A 121 -22.73 47.23 -16.05
C ALA A 121 -21.29 47.26 -16.57
N VAL A 122 -20.60 46.11 -16.51
CA VAL A 122 -19.34 45.87 -17.23
C VAL A 122 -19.60 44.76 -18.25
N ALA A 123 -19.29 45.02 -19.51
CA ALA A 123 -19.59 44.11 -20.60
C ALA A 123 -18.73 42.82 -20.52
N ALA A 124 -19.36 41.67 -20.80
CA ALA A 124 -18.66 40.39 -20.85
C ALA A 124 -17.83 40.27 -22.14
N SER A 125 -16.60 39.76 -22.03
CA SER A 125 -15.84 39.21 -23.16
C SER A 125 -16.13 37.70 -23.30
N PRO A 126 -16.31 37.16 -24.52
CA PRO A 126 -16.98 35.87 -24.71
C PRO A 126 -16.11 34.61 -24.50
N ASP A 127 -14.82 34.73 -24.21
CA ASP A 127 -13.90 33.60 -24.02
C ASP A 127 -13.33 33.53 -22.59
N SER A 128 -13.97 32.76 -21.73
CA SER A 128 -13.42 32.31 -20.44
C SER A 128 -14.11 31.03 -19.95
N PRO A 129 -13.37 30.04 -19.41
CA PRO A 129 -13.93 28.74 -19.06
C PRO A 129 -14.90 28.84 -17.87
N VAL A 130 -16.17 28.54 -18.10
CA VAL A 130 -17.23 28.61 -17.09
C VAL A 130 -17.11 27.47 -16.07
N ILE A 131 -16.51 27.77 -14.91
CA ILE A 131 -16.42 26.84 -13.78
C ILE A 131 -17.78 26.72 -13.10
N ARG A 132 -18.32 25.49 -12.97
CA ARG A 132 -19.53 25.23 -12.17
C ARG A 132 -19.26 25.55 -10.69
N ARG A 133 -20.06 26.45 -10.09
CA ARG A 133 -20.01 26.74 -8.66
C ARG A 133 -20.68 25.61 -7.86
N GLY A 134 -20.06 25.22 -6.75
CA GLY A 134 -20.64 24.31 -5.76
C GLY A 134 -21.54 25.05 -4.77
N LEU A 135 -22.32 24.28 -3.99
CA LEU A 135 -23.18 24.85 -2.94
C LEU A 135 -22.35 25.63 -1.89
N PRO A 136 -22.98 26.60 -1.19
CA PRO A 136 -22.37 27.28 -0.04
C PRO A 136 -21.84 26.29 1.01
N ARG A 137 -20.69 26.63 1.62
CA ARG A 137 -20.05 25.81 2.67
C ARG A 137 -20.54 26.12 4.09
N VAL A 138 -21.44 27.09 4.21
CA VAL A 138 -22.13 27.53 5.43
C VAL A 138 -23.55 27.95 5.04
N ALA A 139 -24.48 27.95 6.00
CA ALA A 139 -25.78 28.59 5.79
C ALA A 139 -25.59 30.07 5.40
N ASP A 140 -26.44 30.56 4.51
CA ASP A 140 -26.43 31.93 3.95
C ASP A 140 -25.13 32.40 3.27
N GLY A 141 -24.17 31.47 3.07
CA GLY A 141 -22.94 31.73 2.32
C GLY A 141 -23.17 31.85 0.81
N GLN A 142 -22.21 32.46 0.11
CA GLN A 142 -22.21 32.51 -1.36
C GLN A 142 -21.65 31.20 -1.97
N PRO A 143 -22.15 30.75 -3.14
CA PRO A 143 -21.60 29.62 -3.88
C PRO A 143 -20.12 29.81 -4.25
N TRP A 144 -19.31 28.76 -4.13
CA TRP A 144 -17.86 28.81 -4.40
C TRP A 144 -17.51 28.19 -5.77
N PRO A 145 -16.59 28.78 -6.58
CA PRO A 145 -15.87 30.04 -6.35
C PRO A 145 -16.73 31.30 -6.58
N PRO A 146 -16.35 32.45 -5.97
CA PRO A 146 -17.09 33.71 -6.12
C PRO A 146 -17.10 34.22 -7.56
N SER A 147 -18.04 35.12 -7.89
CA SER A 147 -18.25 35.66 -9.25
C SER A 147 -17.07 36.44 -9.83
N SER A 148 -16.17 36.95 -8.99
CA SER A 148 -14.94 37.65 -9.38
C SER A 148 -13.74 36.73 -9.60
N PHE A 149 -13.88 35.41 -9.43
CA PHE A 149 -12.76 34.47 -9.53
C PHE A 149 -12.40 34.18 -10.99
N ILE A 150 -11.30 34.78 -11.46
CA ILE A 150 -10.67 34.48 -12.75
C ILE A 150 -9.54 33.47 -12.51
N ALA A 151 -9.57 32.33 -13.19
CA ALA A 151 -8.47 31.37 -13.17
C ALA A 151 -7.32 31.89 -14.05
N ALA A 152 -6.11 31.98 -13.49
CA ALA A 152 -4.93 32.34 -14.28
C ALA A 152 -4.63 31.24 -15.32
N PRO A 153 -4.34 31.59 -16.58
CA PRO A 153 -3.96 30.60 -17.59
C PRO A 153 -2.62 29.96 -17.23
N LEU A 154 -2.52 28.64 -17.43
CA LEU A 154 -1.26 27.91 -17.26
C LEU A 154 -0.29 28.29 -18.37
N THR A 155 0.71 29.12 -18.06
CA THR A 155 1.79 29.47 -18.98
C THR A 155 2.68 28.24 -19.20
N THR A 156 2.49 27.55 -20.34
CA THR A 156 3.44 26.55 -20.80
C THR A 156 4.78 27.20 -21.14
N PRO A 157 5.93 26.67 -20.67
CA PRO A 157 7.23 27.12 -21.14
C PRO A 157 7.37 26.80 -22.64
N ALA A 158 7.85 27.77 -23.42
CA ALA A 158 8.21 27.52 -24.81
C ALA A 158 9.39 26.53 -24.91
N PRO A 159 9.42 25.64 -25.91
CA PRO A 159 10.56 24.75 -26.12
C PRO A 159 11.82 25.56 -26.49
N PRO A 160 13.02 25.10 -26.09
CA PRO A 160 14.27 25.80 -26.41
C PRO A 160 14.55 25.77 -27.92
N THR A 161 14.94 26.92 -28.47
CA THR A 161 15.25 27.07 -29.90
C THR A 161 16.61 26.44 -30.22
N THR A 162 16.63 25.33 -30.95
CA THR A 162 17.87 24.75 -31.47
C THR A 162 18.34 25.55 -32.68
N ALA A 163 19.55 26.12 -32.62
CA ALA A 163 20.19 26.72 -33.80
C ALA A 163 20.76 25.63 -34.73
N VAL A 164 20.68 25.86 -36.04
CA VAL A 164 21.23 25.01 -37.10
C VAL A 164 22.01 25.91 -38.08
N PRO A 165 23.17 25.49 -38.63
CA PRO A 165 23.93 26.27 -39.62
C PRO A 165 23.21 26.35 -40.99
N PRO A 166 23.65 27.25 -41.90
CA PRO A 166 23.06 27.42 -43.22
C PRO A 166 23.58 26.40 -44.26
N ASP A 167 23.04 26.54 -45.48
CA ASP A 167 23.41 25.91 -46.76
C ASP A 167 23.00 24.41 -46.92
N ALA A 168 22.33 23.96 -48.00
CA ALA A 168 21.89 24.64 -49.23
C ALA A 168 20.58 24.03 -49.81
N GLU A 169 20.26 24.45 -51.05
CA GLU A 169 19.13 24.13 -51.95
C GLU A 169 18.75 22.63 -52.10
N GLU A 170 17.56 22.22 -52.60
CA GLU A 170 16.44 22.94 -53.26
C GLU A 170 15.06 22.29 -52.96
N ALA A 171 13.97 22.74 -53.59
CA ALA A 171 12.57 22.34 -53.36
C ALA A 171 11.84 22.01 -54.71
N PRO A 172 10.49 21.91 -54.84
CA PRO A 172 9.39 21.85 -53.86
C PRO A 172 8.26 20.81 -54.18
N ALA A 173 7.16 20.92 -53.42
CA ALA A 173 5.75 20.60 -53.76
C ALA A 173 5.28 19.12 -53.67
N ALA A 174 4.04 18.80 -53.28
CA ALA A 174 2.86 19.59 -52.82
C ALA A 174 2.21 18.86 -51.60
N ALA A 175 1.68 19.51 -50.55
CA ALA A 175 0.33 20.10 -50.44
C ALA A 175 -0.80 19.21 -51.03
N ARG A 176 -1.96 18.96 -50.39
CA ARG A 176 -2.59 19.44 -49.12
C ARG A 176 -3.91 18.65 -48.87
N VAL A 177 -4.54 18.77 -47.67
CA VAL A 177 -6.03 18.75 -47.45
C VAL A 177 -6.78 17.39 -47.59
N VAL A 178 -7.81 16.99 -46.80
CA VAL A 178 -8.37 17.36 -45.47
C VAL A 178 -9.32 16.24 -44.94
N ALA A 179 -9.59 16.23 -43.61
CA ALA A 179 -10.67 15.60 -42.83
C ALA A 179 -11.47 14.33 -43.30
N GLU A 180 -11.39 13.25 -42.50
CA GLU A 180 -12.40 12.83 -41.48
C GLU A 180 -13.90 13.26 -41.59
N PRO A 181 -14.88 12.53 -41.00
CA PRO A 181 -15.35 11.18 -41.38
C PRO A 181 -16.91 11.05 -41.41
N ALA A 182 -17.47 9.93 -41.93
CA ALA A 182 -18.78 9.39 -41.48
C ALA A 182 -19.13 7.96 -41.97
N ALA A 183 -19.67 7.16 -41.04
CA ALA A 183 -20.83 6.26 -41.17
C ALA A 183 -20.90 5.00 -42.10
N MET A 184 -21.51 3.94 -41.51
CA MET A 184 -22.44 2.94 -42.07
C MET A 184 -21.98 1.70 -42.89
N THR A 185 -22.14 0.55 -42.21
CA THR A 185 -22.68 -0.78 -42.65
C THR A 185 -22.14 -1.56 -43.87
N GLN A 186 -21.66 -2.77 -43.55
CA GLN A 186 -21.78 -4.06 -44.24
C GLN A 186 -22.37 -4.12 -45.68
N GLN A 187 -21.62 -4.71 -46.60
CA GLN A 187 -22.16 -5.68 -47.58
C GLN A 187 -21.11 -6.77 -47.92
N GLU A 188 -21.48 -7.74 -48.77
CA GLU A 188 -20.93 -9.10 -48.83
C GLU A 188 -20.35 -9.47 -50.22
N ALA A 189 -19.32 -10.35 -50.27
CA ALA A 189 -19.21 -11.54 -51.16
C ALA A 189 -17.76 -11.95 -51.59
N ALA A 190 -17.37 -13.20 -51.24
CA ALA A 190 -16.51 -14.13 -52.02
C ALA A 190 -15.07 -13.67 -52.45
N PRO A 191 -14.27 -14.47 -53.20
CA PRO A 191 -14.28 -15.93 -53.46
C PRO A 191 -13.03 -16.62 -52.83
N PRO A 192 -12.67 -17.89 -53.17
CA PRO A 192 -11.88 -18.18 -54.39
C PRO A 192 -12.20 -19.51 -55.11
N VAL A 193 -11.48 -19.81 -56.20
CA VAL A 193 -11.72 -20.93 -57.14
C VAL A 193 -10.63 -22.03 -57.01
N LYS A 194 -10.95 -23.28 -57.40
CA LYS A 194 -10.03 -24.44 -57.46
C LYS A 194 -9.01 -24.34 -58.61
N PRO A 195 -7.97 -25.20 -58.69
CA PRO A 195 -8.15 -26.43 -59.49
C PRO A 195 -7.36 -27.70 -59.05
N ALA A 196 -7.92 -28.87 -59.43
CA ALA A 196 -7.28 -30.15 -59.83
C ALA A 196 -6.28 -30.88 -58.89
N ALA A 197 -6.12 -32.22 -58.92
CA ALA A 197 -6.68 -33.31 -59.76
C ALA A 197 -7.11 -34.50 -58.82
N VAL A 198 -7.30 -35.79 -59.13
CA VAL A 198 -7.10 -36.70 -60.30
C VAL A 198 -8.26 -37.72 -60.35
N GLN A 199 -8.46 -38.40 -61.49
CA GLN A 199 -9.39 -39.54 -61.74
C GLN A 199 -8.85 -40.36 -62.92
N PRO A 200 -9.46 -41.50 -63.38
CA PRO A 200 -10.56 -42.35 -62.87
C PRO A 200 -10.03 -43.81 -62.67
N PRO A 201 -10.73 -44.95 -62.88
CA PRO A 201 -12.17 -45.30 -63.02
C PRO A 201 -12.63 -46.27 -61.88
N ALA A 202 -13.65 -47.14 -61.92
CA ALA A 202 -14.61 -47.60 -62.95
C ALA A 202 -15.97 -48.05 -62.31
N THR A 203 -16.90 -48.57 -63.11
CA THR A 203 -18.22 -49.08 -62.69
C THR A 203 -18.67 -50.30 -63.51
N ALA A 204 -19.55 -51.14 -62.94
CA ALA A 204 -20.41 -52.08 -63.69
C ALA A 204 -21.80 -52.18 -63.01
N PRO A 205 -22.95 -52.32 -63.74
CA PRO A 205 -24.28 -52.11 -63.16
C PRO A 205 -25.28 -53.29 -63.29
N THR A 206 -26.27 -53.35 -62.38
CA THR A 206 -27.51 -54.15 -62.52
C THR A 206 -28.72 -53.38 -61.96
N GLN A 207 -29.93 -53.67 -62.45
CA GLN A 207 -31.17 -52.89 -62.25
C GLN A 207 -32.10 -53.46 -61.16
N ALA A 208 -33.13 -52.71 -60.76
CA ALA A 208 -34.18 -53.10 -59.80
C ALA A 208 -35.39 -53.76 -60.51
N PRO A 209 -36.36 -54.43 -59.82
CA PRO A 209 -37.42 -53.69 -59.11
C PRO A 209 -38.03 -54.32 -57.81
N ALA A 210 -38.54 -53.45 -56.92
CA ALA A 210 -39.82 -53.44 -56.13
C ALA A 210 -40.47 -54.73 -55.54
N PRO A 211 -41.42 -54.65 -54.55
CA PRO A 211 -41.81 -53.54 -53.65
C PRO A 211 -41.98 -53.90 -52.13
N ALA A 212 -42.15 -52.86 -51.30
CA ALA A 212 -42.86 -52.85 -49.99
C ALA A 212 -42.24 -53.60 -48.77
N PRO A 213 -42.62 -53.27 -47.51
CA PRO A 213 -43.55 -52.22 -47.05
C PRO A 213 -42.85 -50.98 -46.44
N THR A 214 -43.58 -49.86 -46.39
CA THR A 214 -43.12 -48.59 -45.81
C THR A 214 -43.30 -48.52 -44.29
N THR A 215 -42.22 -48.42 -43.52
CA THR A 215 -42.25 -47.97 -42.12
C THR A 215 -41.85 -46.49 -42.04
N PRO A 216 -42.67 -45.59 -41.46
CA PRO A 216 -42.36 -44.16 -41.41
C PRO A 216 -41.36 -43.85 -40.28
N THR A 217 -40.09 -44.20 -40.47
CA THR A 217 -39.02 -43.90 -39.50
C THR A 217 -38.69 -42.40 -39.52
N SER A 218 -39.47 -41.63 -38.76
CA SER A 218 -39.27 -40.19 -38.53
C SER A 218 -38.04 -39.95 -37.65
N THR A 219 -36.85 -40.15 -38.22
CA THR A 219 -35.56 -39.90 -37.56
C THR A 219 -35.29 -38.40 -37.49
N LYS A 220 -36.06 -37.71 -36.66
CA LYS A 220 -35.82 -36.33 -36.24
C LYS A 220 -34.37 -36.22 -35.77
N PRO A 221 -33.55 -35.28 -36.30
CA PRO A 221 -32.13 -35.22 -35.96
C PRO A 221 -31.95 -35.05 -34.46
N ALA A 222 -31.23 -35.98 -33.83
CA ALA A 222 -30.99 -35.97 -32.40
C ALA A 222 -30.25 -34.68 -32.01
N LYS A 223 -30.87 -33.86 -31.15
CA LYS A 223 -30.21 -32.66 -30.61
C LYS A 223 -28.96 -33.10 -29.85
N ALA A 224 -27.79 -32.66 -30.29
CA ALA A 224 -26.52 -33.00 -29.67
C ALA A 224 -26.58 -32.72 -28.15
N GLU A 225 -26.25 -33.74 -27.34
CA GLU A 225 -26.38 -33.62 -25.90
C GLU A 225 -25.49 -32.50 -25.33
N PRO A 226 -25.99 -31.68 -24.39
CA PRO A 226 -25.20 -30.62 -23.78
C PRO A 226 -24.07 -31.21 -22.95
N LYS A 227 -22.83 -30.91 -23.35
CA LYS A 227 -21.58 -31.38 -22.72
C LYS A 227 -21.64 -31.19 -21.19
N ARG A 228 -21.67 -32.32 -20.46
CA ARG A 228 -21.73 -32.34 -19.00
C ARG A 228 -20.32 -32.27 -18.40
N HIS A 229 -20.18 -31.58 -17.28
CA HIS A 229 -18.93 -31.49 -16.52
C HIS A 229 -19.20 -32.02 -15.11
N GLY A 230 -19.05 -33.33 -14.92
CA GLY A 230 -19.53 -34.00 -13.71
C GLY A 230 -21.07 -34.02 -13.65
N PRO A 231 -21.69 -33.73 -12.49
CA PRO A 231 -23.14 -33.88 -12.30
C PRO A 231 -23.99 -32.83 -13.04
N LEU A 232 -23.40 -31.73 -13.52
CA LEU A 232 -24.10 -30.58 -14.10
C LEU A 232 -23.65 -30.29 -15.54
N THR A 233 -24.56 -29.79 -16.37
CA THR A 233 -24.24 -29.19 -17.68
C THR A 233 -23.47 -27.88 -17.51
N SER A 234 -22.74 -27.43 -18.55
CA SER A 234 -22.05 -26.12 -18.51
C SER A 234 -23.00 -24.96 -18.18
N LYS A 235 -24.26 -25.00 -18.66
CA LYS A 235 -25.29 -23.99 -18.34
C LYS A 235 -25.70 -24.02 -16.86
N GLN A 236 -25.83 -25.20 -16.26
CA GLN A 236 -26.12 -25.34 -14.84
C GLN A 236 -24.93 -24.92 -13.96
N TRP A 237 -23.69 -25.16 -14.39
CA TRP A 237 -22.50 -24.63 -13.69
C TRP A 237 -22.45 -23.10 -13.72
N VAL A 238 -22.75 -22.47 -14.87
CA VAL A 238 -22.87 -21.01 -14.95
C VAL A 238 -24.00 -20.50 -14.05
N LEU A 239 -25.18 -21.12 -14.11
CA LEU A 239 -26.32 -20.71 -13.27
C LEU A 239 -26.04 -20.88 -11.76
N ALA A 240 -25.40 -21.98 -11.36
CA ALA A 240 -25.00 -22.21 -9.97
C ALA A 240 -23.90 -21.24 -9.51
N GLY A 241 -22.96 -20.88 -10.39
CA GLY A 241 -21.94 -19.85 -10.13
C GLY A 241 -22.55 -18.46 -9.98
N VAL A 242 -23.50 -18.10 -10.85
CA VAL A 242 -24.26 -16.83 -10.77
C VAL A 242 -25.11 -16.78 -9.49
N LEU A 243 -25.86 -17.84 -9.18
CA LEU A 243 -26.64 -17.93 -7.94
C LEU A 243 -25.72 -17.86 -6.71
N GLY A 244 -24.60 -18.58 -6.71
CA GLY A 244 -23.60 -18.53 -5.64
C GLY A 244 -23.01 -17.13 -5.44
N ALA A 245 -22.75 -16.39 -6.54
CA ALA A 245 -22.29 -15.01 -6.48
C ALA A 245 -23.37 -14.07 -5.91
N PHE A 246 -24.64 -14.22 -6.30
CA PHE A 246 -25.74 -13.46 -5.70
C PHE A 246 -25.95 -13.79 -4.22
N CYS A 247 -25.86 -15.06 -3.81
CA CYS A 247 -25.93 -15.44 -2.40
C CYS A 247 -24.75 -14.88 -1.59
N ALA A 248 -23.53 -14.90 -2.14
CA ALA A 248 -22.36 -14.30 -1.51
C ALA A 248 -22.48 -12.77 -1.38
N LEU A 249 -23.00 -12.09 -2.41
CA LEU A 249 -23.26 -10.65 -2.39
C LEU A 249 -24.38 -10.27 -1.40
N GLY A 250 -25.45 -11.08 -1.32
CA GLY A 250 -26.52 -10.91 -0.34
C GLY A 250 -26.02 -11.09 1.09
N MET A 251 -25.20 -12.12 1.34
CA MET A 251 -24.55 -12.35 2.62
C MET A 251 -23.58 -11.23 3.00
N ALA A 252 -22.76 -10.74 2.06
CA ALA A 252 -21.88 -9.60 2.28
C ALA A 252 -22.66 -8.33 2.62
N THR A 253 -23.73 -8.03 1.85
CA THR A 253 -24.64 -6.92 2.14
C THR A 253 -25.26 -7.04 3.53
N ALA A 254 -25.72 -8.22 3.93
CA ALA A 254 -26.27 -8.47 5.25
C ALA A 254 -25.24 -8.23 6.37
N VAL A 255 -24.00 -8.68 6.19
CA VAL A 255 -22.89 -8.40 7.14
C VAL A 255 -22.62 -6.90 7.26
N VAL A 256 -22.58 -6.16 6.15
CA VAL A 256 -22.37 -4.69 6.16
C VAL A 256 -23.53 -3.97 6.86
N LEU A 257 -24.77 -4.37 6.62
CA LEU A 257 -25.95 -3.80 7.28
C LEU A 257 -25.96 -4.10 8.79
N VAL A 258 -25.61 -5.32 9.20
CA VAL A 258 -25.47 -5.69 10.62
C VAL A 258 -24.34 -4.93 11.28
N ALA A 259 -23.18 -4.78 10.63
CA ALA A 259 -22.07 -3.97 11.13
C ALA A 259 -22.45 -2.50 11.29
N ARG A 260 -23.16 -1.91 10.32
CA ARG A 260 -23.66 -0.53 10.39
C ARG A 260 -24.70 -0.35 11.50
N GLY A 261 -25.58 -1.32 11.70
CA GLY A 261 -26.49 -1.35 12.85
C GLY A 261 -25.72 -1.37 14.18
N ILE A 262 -24.77 -2.29 14.34
CA ILE A 262 -23.94 -2.41 15.56
C ILE A 262 -23.15 -1.13 15.85
N THR A 263 -22.55 -0.51 14.83
CA THR A 263 -21.78 0.75 15.00
C THR A 263 -22.63 1.98 15.28
N SER A 264 -23.94 1.94 14.99
CA SER A 264 -24.89 2.99 15.39
C SER A 264 -25.36 2.90 16.86
N ILE A 265 -24.98 1.85 17.60
CA ILE A 265 -25.24 1.74 19.04
C ILE A 265 -24.27 2.67 19.78
N GLU A 266 -24.80 3.56 20.62
CA GLU A 266 -24.05 4.60 21.36
C GLU A 266 -22.76 4.08 22.04
N SER A 267 -22.83 2.92 22.71
CA SER A 267 -21.66 2.32 23.36
C SER A 267 -20.58 1.83 22.40
N VAL A 268 -20.95 1.46 21.17
CA VAL A 268 -20.02 1.05 20.10
C VAL A 268 -19.46 2.29 19.39
N ALA A 269 -20.30 3.30 19.15
CA ALA A 269 -19.85 4.60 18.62
C ALA A 269 -18.83 5.26 19.57
N ALA A 270 -19.11 5.31 20.87
CA ALA A 270 -18.19 5.80 21.89
C ALA A 270 -16.91 4.94 22.03
N PHE A 271 -17.00 3.63 21.82
CA PHE A 271 -15.83 2.74 21.76
C PHE A 271 -14.94 3.07 20.54
N ILE A 272 -15.52 3.29 19.36
CA ILE A 272 -14.80 3.66 18.14
C ILE A 272 -14.19 5.06 18.27
N GLN A 273 -14.89 6.03 18.88
CA GLN A 273 -14.33 7.35 19.18
C GLN A 273 -13.15 7.28 20.17
N ARG A 274 -13.19 6.37 21.15
CA ARG A 274 -12.09 6.15 22.10
C ARG A 274 -10.89 5.42 21.47
N TYR A 275 -11.15 4.53 20.52
CA TYR A 275 -10.16 3.71 19.85
C TYR A 275 -10.35 3.84 18.33
N PRO A 276 -9.78 4.88 17.68
CA PRO A 276 -10.11 5.21 16.28
C PRO A 276 -9.64 4.16 15.26
N GLY A 277 -8.81 3.19 15.65
CA GLY A 277 -8.24 2.15 14.78
C GLY A 277 -6.72 2.07 14.87
N GLU A 278 -6.08 3.11 15.39
CA GLU A 278 -4.64 3.25 15.55
C GLU A 278 -4.28 3.90 16.90
N TYR A 279 -2.98 3.83 17.25
CA TYR A 279 -2.39 4.50 18.41
C TYR A 279 -1.03 5.05 17.98
N HIS A 280 -0.56 6.11 18.64
CA HIS A 280 0.74 6.71 18.31
C HIS A 280 1.89 5.75 18.66
N LEU A 281 2.81 5.56 17.72
CA LEU A 281 4.07 4.86 17.96
C LEU A 281 4.99 5.73 18.86
N PRO A 282 5.99 5.14 19.54
CA PRO A 282 6.99 5.90 20.29
C PRO A 282 7.69 6.97 19.45
N GLU A 283 8.11 8.08 20.05
CA GLU A 283 8.77 9.20 19.33
C GLU A 283 10.07 8.79 18.59
N SER A 284 10.69 7.67 19.00
CA SER A 284 11.86 7.08 18.35
C SER A 284 11.53 6.15 17.18
N ALA A 285 10.25 5.93 16.85
CA ALA A 285 9.82 5.08 15.75
C ALA A 285 10.07 5.76 14.39
N PRO A 286 10.78 5.10 13.45
CA PRO A 286 11.03 5.67 12.13
C PRO A 286 9.75 5.89 11.33
N VAL A 287 9.61 7.09 10.75
CA VAL A 287 8.53 7.46 9.83
C VAL A 287 8.94 7.17 8.39
N GLY A 288 8.00 6.67 7.59
CA GLY A 288 8.15 6.39 6.17
C GLY A 288 8.51 4.95 5.83
N VAL A 289 8.80 4.72 4.55
CA VAL A 289 9.22 3.43 4.00
C VAL A 289 10.58 3.62 3.32
N PRO A 290 11.69 3.10 3.87
CA PRO A 290 13.01 3.22 3.26
C PRO A 290 13.15 2.29 2.05
N ALA A 291 14.05 2.64 1.12
CA ALA A 291 14.23 1.89 -0.14
C ALA A 291 14.54 0.39 0.05
N TRP A 292 15.26 0.01 1.12
CA TRP A 292 15.51 -1.42 1.43
C TRP A 292 14.22 -2.18 1.80
N LEU A 293 13.25 -1.50 2.43
CA LEU A 293 11.97 -2.09 2.82
C LEU A 293 11.04 -2.24 1.62
N ALA A 294 11.01 -1.24 0.74
CA ALA A 294 10.31 -1.31 -0.55
C ALA A 294 10.87 -2.42 -1.46
N TRP A 295 12.20 -2.51 -1.58
CA TRP A 295 12.88 -3.60 -2.28
C TRP A 295 12.54 -4.97 -1.68
N ASN A 296 12.64 -5.11 -0.36
CA ASN A 296 12.33 -6.37 0.32
C ASN A 296 10.86 -6.76 0.16
N HIS A 297 9.93 -5.80 0.16
CA HIS A 297 8.51 -6.05 -0.11
C HIS A 297 8.30 -6.64 -1.51
N PHE A 298 8.86 -6.01 -2.55
CA PHE A 298 8.87 -6.55 -3.91
C PHE A 298 9.48 -7.95 -3.99
N PHE A 299 10.69 -8.12 -3.46
CA PHE A 299 11.44 -9.37 -3.58
C PHE A 299 10.78 -10.52 -2.80
N ASN A 300 10.19 -10.23 -1.65
CA ASN A 300 9.38 -11.20 -0.90
C ASN A 300 8.10 -11.58 -1.66
N PHE A 301 7.40 -10.64 -2.32
CA PHE A 301 6.26 -10.96 -3.18
C PHE A 301 6.66 -11.84 -4.36
N PHE A 302 7.78 -11.53 -5.03
CA PHE A 302 8.38 -12.35 -6.08
C PHE A 302 8.67 -13.79 -5.60
N LEU A 303 9.28 -13.94 -4.42
CA LEU A 303 9.56 -15.26 -3.84
C LEU A 303 8.28 -16.01 -3.47
N MET A 304 7.32 -15.37 -2.79
CA MET A 304 6.04 -15.98 -2.41
C MET A 304 5.29 -16.55 -3.61
N VAL A 305 5.18 -15.81 -4.71
CA VAL A 305 4.51 -16.27 -5.93
C VAL A 305 5.14 -17.55 -6.50
N LEU A 306 6.47 -17.65 -6.49
CA LEU A 306 7.20 -18.83 -6.98
C LEU A 306 7.20 -19.99 -5.96
N ILE A 307 7.24 -19.71 -4.65
CA ILE A 307 7.20 -20.68 -3.56
C ILE A 307 5.82 -21.36 -3.49
N ILE A 308 4.74 -20.58 -3.48
CA ILE A 308 3.35 -21.09 -3.46
C ILE A 308 3.12 -22.02 -4.66
N ARG A 309 3.52 -21.58 -5.87
CA ARG A 309 3.39 -22.40 -7.08
C ARG A 309 4.24 -23.66 -7.04
N SER A 310 5.51 -23.58 -6.63
CA SER A 310 6.39 -24.75 -6.57
C SER A 310 5.91 -25.76 -5.52
N GLY A 311 5.39 -25.31 -4.38
CA GLY A 311 4.74 -26.14 -3.37
C GLY A 311 3.47 -26.83 -3.90
N LEU A 312 2.63 -26.13 -4.66
CA LEU A 312 1.46 -26.74 -5.34
C LEU A 312 1.89 -27.78 -6.39
N LEU A 313 2.93 -27.49 -7.19
CA LEU A 313 3.50 -28.47 -8.13
C LEU A 313 4.06 -29.70 -7.39
N VAL A 314 4.74 -29.52 -6.26
CA VAL A 314 5.24 -30.63 -5.42
C VAL A 314 4.09 -31.45 -4.82
N ARG A 315 2.98 -30.82 -4.42
CA ARG A 315 1.79 -31.48 -3.86
C ARG A 315 0.99 -32.28 -4.90
N HIS A 316 0.92 -31.81 -6.15
CA HIS A 316 0.04 -32.38 -7.17
C HIS A 316 0.76 -33.20 -8.26
N GLN A 317 2.09 -33.17 -8.34
CA GLN A 317 2.84 -34.00 -9.29
C GLN A 317 2.69 -35.50 -9.00
N LYS A 318 2.19 -36.28 -9.97
CA LYS A 318 2.19 -37.76 -9.92
C LYS A 318 3.45 -38.37 -10.55
N LYS A 319 4.10 -37.66 -11.47
CA LYS A 319 5.31 -38.09 -12.19
C LYS A 319 6.20 -36.85 -12.41
N PRO A 320 7.37 -36.73 -11.77
CA PRO A 320 8.32 -35.64 -12.03
C PRO A 320 8.77 -35.59 -13.49
N PRO A 321 8.94 -34.38 -14.09
CA PRO A 321 9.43 -34.25 -15.47
C PRO A 321 10.95 -34.46 -15.57
N ALA A 322 11.69 -34.19 -14.50
CA ALA A 322 13.12 -34.42 -14.36
C ALA A 322 13.48 -34.61 -12.87
N TYR A 323 14.68 -35.14 -12.62
CA TYR A 323 15.23 -35.32 -11.28
C TYR A 323 16.61 -34.66 -11.17
N TRP A 324 16.92 -34.16 -9.99
CA TRP A 324 18.22 -33.60 -9.63
C TRP A 324 18.85 -34.40 -8.49
N SER A 325 20.18 -34.54 -8.50
CA SER A 325 20.96 -35.07 -7.38
C SER A 325 22.37 -34.49 -7.33
N SER A 326 23.03 -34.56 -6.16
CA SER A 326 24.40 -34.11 -5.97
C SER A 326 25.16 -35.06 -5.04
N LYS A 327 26.50 -35.00 -5.00
CA LYS A 327 27.32 -35.85 -4.10
C LYS A 327 26.94 -35.71 -2.62
N ARG A 328 26.36 -34.56 -2.24
CA ARG A 328 25.97 -34.22 -0.85
C ARG A 328 24.44 -34.20 -0.63
N SER A 329 23.62 -34.60 -1.61
CA SER A 329 22.17 -34.41 -1.54
C SER A 329 21.38 -35.57 -2.19
N PRO A 330 20.28 -36.03 -1.58
CA PRO A 330 19.47 -37.13 -2.13
C PRO A 330 18.85 -36.76 -3.47
N LYS A 331 18.53 -37.78 -4.29
CA LYS A 331 17.83 -37.58 -5.57
C LYS A 331 16.40 -37.09 -5.33
N ILE A 332 16.07 -35.92 -5.85
CA ILE A 332 14.76 -35.26 -5.68
C ILE A 332 14.16 -34.84 -7.04
N SER A 333 12.86 -34.59 -7.07
CA SER A 333 12.20 -34.03 -8.26
C SER A 333 12.68 -32.60 -8.54
N ILE A 334 12.75 -32.19 -9.80
CA ILE A 334 13.16 -30.82 -10.17
C ILE A 334 12.26 -29.73 -9.56
N ASN A 335 10.97 -30.02 -9.35
CA ASN A 335 10.03 -29.11 -8.68
C ASN A 335 10.32 -28.96 -7.18
N LEU A 336 10.74 -30.05 -6.50
CA LEU A 336 11.16 -30.01 -5.10
C LEU A 336 12.52 -29.33 -4.93
N TRP A 337 13.44 -29.51 -5.91
CA TRP A 337 14.69 -28.76 -5.96
C TRP A 337 14.43 -27.25 -6.10
N LEU A 338 13.52 -26.84 -6.99
CA LEU A 338 13.10 -25.44 -7.13
C LEU A 338 12.52 -24.90 -5.83
N HIS A 339 11.56 -25.61 -5.23
CA HIS A 339 10.91 -25.21 -3.98
C HIS A 339 11.95 -24.96 -2.87
N LEU A 340 12.77 -25.97 -2.55
CA LEU A 340 13.80 -25.86 -1.51
C LEU A 340 14.88 -24.80 -1.80
N SER A 341 15.15 -24.50 -3.08
CA SER A 341 16.08 -23.43 -3.46
C SER A 341 15.49 -22.04 -3.25
N LEU A 342 14.19 -21.87 -3.54
CA LEU A 342 13.46 -20.63 -3.25
C LEU A 342 13.24 -20.45 -1.75
N ASP A 343 12.89 -21.53 -1.03
CA ASP A 343 12.73 -21.53 0.43
C ASP A 343 14.02 -21.10 1.13
N LEU A 344 15.18 -21.61 0.70
CA LEU A 344 16.48 -21.22 1.24
C LEU A 344 16.79 -19.74 0.98
N LEU A 345 16.56 -19.26 -0.24
CA LEU A 345 16.73 -17.85 -0.61
C LEU A 345 15.79 -16.94 0.20
N TRP A 346 14.55 -17.38 0.43
CA TRP A 346 13.55 -16.69 1.23
C TRP A 346 13.89 -16.67 2.72
N ILE A 347 14.39 -17.77 3.30
CA ILE A 347 14.87 -17.81 4.69
C ILE A 347 16.07 -16.89 4.88
N ILE A 348 17.05 -16.89 3.96
CA ILE A 348 18.21 -15.98 4.00
C ILE A 348 17.72 -14.52 3.92
N ASN A 349 16.82 -14.21 2.98
CA ASN A 349 16.23 -12.88 2.86
C ASN A 349 15.46 -12.47 4.13
N GLY A 350 14.68 -13.38 4.71
CA GLY A 350 13.95 -13.16 5.96
C GLY A 350 14.87 -12.88 7.15
N LEU A 351 16.00 -13.59 7.27
CA LEU A 351 16.99 -13.33 8.32
C LEU A 351 17.67 -11.96 8.15
N VAL A 352 18.03 -11.57 6.92
CA VAL A 352 18.56 -10.23 6.62
C VAL A 352 17.51 -9.16 6.90
N PHE A 353 16.27 -9.37 6.47
CA PHE A 353 15.15 -8.49 6.74
C PHE A 353 14.94 -8.27 8.24
N ILE A 354 14.88 -9.34 9.05
CA ILE A 354 14.73 -9.24 10.51
C ILE A 354 15.90 -8.48 11.15
N ALA A 355 17.14 -8.76 10.74
CA ALA A 355 18.31 -8.05 11.26
C ALA A 355 18.25 -6.53 10.97
N VAL A 356 17.94 -6.15 9.72
CA VAL A 356 17.82 -4.74 9.32
C VAL A 356 16.59 -4.07 9.94
N LEU A 357 15.46 -4.77 10.06
CA LEU A 357 14.22 -4.28 10.70
C LEU A 357 14.45 -3.89 12.16
N PHE A 358 15.18 -4.71 12.93
CA PHE A 358 15.53 -4.37 14.31
C PHE A 358 16.61 -3.28 14.39
N ALA A 359 17.71 -3.42 13.63
CA ALA A 359 18.83 -2.47 13.64
C ALA A 359 18.43 -1.05 13.20
N SER A 360 17.42 -0.91 12.33
CA SER A 360 16.90 0.37 11.85
C SER A 360 15.70 0.90 12.62
N GLY A 361 15.27 0.28 13.72
CA GLY A 361 14.10 0.69 14.51
C GLY A 361 12.72 0.43 13.86
N HIS A 362 12.67 0.03 12.59
CA HIS A 362 11.41 -0.14 11.84
C HIS A 362 10.52 -1.27 12.38
N TRP A 363 11.06 -2.15 13.23
CA TRP A 363 10.28 -3.16 13.97
C TRP A 363 9.09 -2.56 14.72
N MET A 364 9.22 -1.33 15.27
CA MET A 364 8.15 -0.64 16.01
C MET A 364 6.89 -0.41 15.19
N ARG A 365 6.99 -0.42 13.85
CA ARG A 365 5.84 -0.24 12.95
C ARG A 365 4.96 -1.50 12.87
N ILE A 366 5.56 -2.68 12.99
CA ILE A 366 4.90 -3.99 12.76
C ILE A 366 4.89 -4.93 13.97
N VAL A 367 5.45 -4.51 15.11
CA VAL A 367 5.34 -5.17 16.40
C VAL A 367 4.54 -4.25 17.33
N PRO A 368 3.51 -4.73 18.03
CA PRO A 368 2.76 -3.90 18.96
C PRO A 368 3.65 -3.32 20.07
N THR A 369 3.56 -2.00 20.27
CA THR A 369 4.26 -1.26 21.33
C THR A 369 3.33 -0.78 22.44
N SER A 370 2.01 -0.90 22.27
CA SER A 370 0.99 -0.65 23.29
C SER A 370 -0.08 -1.76 23.31
N TRP A 371 -0.69 -2.00 24.47
CA TRP A 371 -1.86 -2.88 24.61
C TRP A 371 -3.11 -2.32 23.92
N GLU A 372 -3.13 -1.01 23.62
CA GLU A 372 -4.19 -0.35 22.84
C GLU A 372 -4.34 -0.91 21.42
N VAL A 373 -3.37 -1.69 20.92
CA VAL A 373 -3.47 -2.41 19.65
C VAL A 373 -4.72 -3.30 19.59
N PHE A 374 -5.15 -3.93 20.68
CA PHE A 374 -6.26 -4.89 20.67
C PHE A 374 -7.64 -4.21 20.53
N PRO A 375 -8.02 -3.21 21.35
CA PRO A 375 -9.28 -2.50 21.15
C PRO A 375 -9.28 -1.69 19.84
N ASN A 376 -8.15 -1.10 19.44
CA ASN A 376 -8.05 -0.42 18.13
C ASN A 376 -8.18 -1.40 16.95
N ALA A 377 -7.62 -2.62 17.03
CA ALA A 377 -7.79 -3.61 15.97
C ALA A 377 -9.24 -4.09 15.85
N LEU A 378 -9.97 -4.19 16.97
CA LEU A 378 -11.41 -4.49 16.97
C LEU A 378 -12.22 -3.33 16.36
N SER A 379 -11.92 -2.08 16.74
CA SER A 379 -12.54 -0.90 16.16
C SER A 379 -12.30 -0.79 14.65
N ALA A 380 -11.05 -0.95 14.22
CA ALA A 380 -10.70 -1.01 12.81
C ALA A 380 -11.47 -2.14 12.11
N ALA A 381 -11.51 -3.35 12.67
CA ALA A 381 -12.26 -4.46 12.08
C ALA A 381 -13.77 -4.16 11.92
N LEU A 382 -14.39 -3.42 12.85
CA LEU A 382 -15.77 -2.96 12.72
C LEU A 382 -15.93 -1.94 11.58
N GLN A 383 -15.05 -0.94 11.49
CA GLN A 383 -15.01 0.05 10.40
C GLN A 383 -14.80 -0.61 9.02
N TYR A 384 -13.87 -1.57 8.94
CA TYR A 384 -13.65 -2.42 7.77
C TYR A 384 -14.92 -3.21 7.35
N LEU A 385 -15.78 -3.59 8.30
CA LEU A 385 -17.06 -4.28 8.04
C LEU A 385 -18.21 -3.35 7.67
N THR A 386 -18.19 -2.06 8.04
CA THR A 386 -19.21 -1.08 7.62
C THR A 386 -18.98 -0.51 6.22
N LEU A 387 -17.83 -0.84 5.60
CA LEU A 387 -17.26 -0.20 4.39
C LEU A 387 -16.97 1.31 4.56
N ASP A 388 -16.89 1.77 5.80
CA ASP A 388 -16.45 3.11 6.16
C ASP A 388 -15.01 2.99 6.65
N TRP A 389 -14.07 3.08 5.71
CA TRP A 389 -12.67 2.69 5.93
C TRP A 389 -11.98 3.65 6.91
N PRO A 390 -11.22 3.14 7.90
CA PRO A 390 -10.49 4.01 8.83
C PRO A 390 -9.54 4.96 8.10
N THR A 391 -9.35 6.16 8.65
CA THR A 391 -8.42 7.15 8.09
C THR A 391 -6.98 6.73 8.39
N GLU A 392 -6.32 6.11 7.41
CA GLU A 392 -4.99 5.55 7.55
C GLU A 392 -3.90 6.42 6.92
N ASN A 393 -2.78 6.62 7.62
CA ASN A 393 -1.55 7.08 6.97
C ASN A 393 -0.39 6.09 7.18
N GLY A 394 -0.40 5.00 6.40
CA GLY A 394 0.63 3.95 6.34
C GLY A 394 2.09 4.44 6.17
N TRP A 395 2.31 5.71 5.83
CA TRP A 395 3.61 6.36 5.87
C TRP A 395 4.07 6.67 7.31
N VAL A 396 3.18 7.16 8.18
CA VAL A 396 3.46 7.43 9.60
C VAL A 396 3.37 6.14 10.42
N ASN A 397 2.25 5.43 10.33
CA ASN A 397 1.97 4.22 11.10
C ASN A 397 0.90 3.39 10.37
N TYR A 398 0.79 2.10 10.73
CA TYR A 398 -0.31 1.26 10.26
C TYR A 398 -1.46 1.29 11.27
N ASN A 399 -2.69 0.99 10.82
CA ASN A 399 -3.77 0.70 11.76
C ASN A 399 -3.45 -0.57 12.56
N SER A 400 -4.12 -0.76 13.70
CA SER A 400 -3.79 -1.85 14.64
C SER A 400 -4.14 -3.25 14.11
N LEU A 401 -5.18 -3.38 13.28
CA LEU A 401 -5.52 -4.63 12.60
C LEU A 401 -4.47 -5.00 11.54
N GLN A 402 -3.98 -4.02 10.77
CA GLN A 402 -2.83 -4.19 9.86
C GLN A 402 -1.56 -4.55 10.64
N GLN A 403 -1.25 -3.85 11.73
CA GLN A 403 -0.08 -4.13 12.56
C GLN A 403 -0.11 -5.57 13.11
N LEU A 404 -1.24 -6.03 13.64
CA LEU A 404 -1.38 -7.43 14.07
C LEU A 404 -1.29 -8.42 12.90
N ALA A 405 -1.87 -8.12 11.74
CA ALA A 405 -1.76 -8.98 10.56
C ALA A 405 -0.30 -9.11 10.08
N TYR A 406 0.46 -8.01 10.08
CA TYR A 406 1.88 -8.00 9.74
C TYR A 406 2.73 -8.71 10.80
N PHE A 407 2.44 -8.50 12.08
CA PHE A 407 3.10 -9.22 13.19
C PHE A 407 2.93 -10.73 13.04
N ILE A 408 1.69 -11.20 12.86
CA ILE A 408 1.38 -12.64 12.67
C ILE A 408 2.06 -13.17 11.40
N THR A 409 2.00 -12.42 10.29
CA THR A 409 2.62 -12.85 9.01
C THR A 409 4.14 -13.01 9.13
N VAL A 410 4.82 -12.03 9.73
CA VAL A 410 6.29 -11.97 9.81
C VAL A 410 6.86 -12.85 10.92
N PHE A 411 6.28 -12.83 12.12
CA PHE A 411 6.87 -13.44 13.32
C PHE A 411 6.26 -14.79 13.71
N LEU A 412 5.07 -15.15 13.20
CA LEU A 412 4.42 -16.43 13.50
C LEU A 412 4.33 -17.32 12.23
N ALA A 413 3.64 -16.86 11.19
CA ALA A 413 3.36 -17.65 9.99
C ALA A 413 4.62 -17.96 9.18
N ALA A 414 5.53 -17.01 9.00
CA ALA A 414 6.78 -17.23 8.27
C ALA A 414 7.73 -18.23 8.98
N PRO A 415 8.04 -18.09 10.29
CA PRO A 415 8.76 -19.11 11.04
C PRO A 415 8.06 -20.47 11.05
N LEU A 416 6.73 -20.51 11.18
CA LEU A 416 5.95 -21.76 11.10
C LEU A 416 6.11 -22.46 9.75
N ALA A 417 6.06 -21.70 8.63
CA ALA A 417 6.29 -22.24 7.30
C ALA A 417 7.72 -22.77 7.13
N ALA A 418 8.73 -22.06 7.63
CA ALA A 418 10.13 -22.49 7.57
C ALA A 418 10.38 -23.77 8.39
N VAL A 419 9.88 -23.84 9.64
CA VAL A 419 10.03 -25.02 10.52
C VAL A 419 9.29 -26.24 9.95
N THR A 420 8.05 -26.05 9.49
CA THR A 420 7.27 -27.14 8.88
C THR A 420 7.85 -27.59 7.53
N GLY A 421 8.33 -26.65 6.70
CA GLY A 421 8.99 -26.93 5.43
C GLY A 421 10.29 -27.70 5.60
N PHE A 422 11.15 -27.28 6.53
CA PHE A 422 12.38 -28.01 6.86
C PHE A 422 12.10 -29.45 7.34
N ARG A 423 11.03 -29.64 8.13
CA ARG A 423 10.58 -30.98 8.59
C ARG A 423 10.06 -31.89 7.47
N LEU A 424 9.57 -31.31 6.37
CA LEU A 424 9.13 -32.00 5.16
C LEU A 424 10.26 -32.17 4.12
N SER A 425 11.38 -31.45 4.29
CA SER A 425 12.52 -31.49 3.38
C SER A 425 13.25 -32.83 3.38
N ALA A 426 13.94 -33.14 2.29
CA ALA A 426 14.82 -34.30 2.20
C ALA A 426 16.13 -34.17 3.02
N PHE A 427 16.31 -33.06 3.75
CA PHE A 427 17.46 -32.78 4.61
C PHE A 427 17.18 -32.99 6.11
N TRP A 428 15.95 -33.36 6.49
CA TRP A 428 15.62 -33.65 7.88
C TRP A 428 16.49 -34.80 8.45
N PRO A 429 17.08 -34.65 9.65
CA PRO A 429 17.95 -35.69 10.22
C PRO A 429 17.26 -37.03 10.43
N LYS A 430 17.96 -38.12 10.10
CA LYS A 430 17.49 -39.52 10.28
C LYS A 430 17.57 -40.00 11.75
N ASN A 431 17.14 -39.16 12.70
CA ASN A 431 17.12 -39.49 14.13
C ASN A 431 15.69 -39.85 14.58
N PRO A 432 15.43 -41.09 15.06
CA PRO A 432 14.12 -41.52 15.52
C PRO A 432 13.52 -40.69 16.66
N ALA A 433 14.35 -40.18 17.59
CA ALA A 433 13.88 -39.35 18.70
C ALA A 433 13.33 -37.99 18.22
N LEU A 434 13.99 -37.37 17.24
CA LEU A 434 13.48 -36.17 16.57
C LEU A 434 12.18 -36.47 15.81
N GLY A 435 12.09 -37.64 15.16
CA GLY A 435 10.86 -38.11 14.51
C GLY A 435 9.69 -38.30 15.47
N LYS A 436 9.94 -38.82 16.68
CA LYS A 436 8.93 -38.99 17.74
C LYS A 436 8.52 -37.65 18.37
N ARG A 437 9.45 -36.70 18.55
CA ARG A 437 9.13 -35.37 19.10
C ARG A 437 8.43 -34.45 18.10
N TYR A 438 8.71 -34.60 16.80
CA TYR A 438 8.01 -33.88 15.73
C TYR A 438 7.59 -34.85 14.60
N PRO A 439 6.36 -35.40 14.63
CA PRO A 439 5.86 -36.28 13.58
C PRO A 439 5.67 -35.54 12.23
N ILE A 440 5.80 -36.26 11.12
CA ILE A 440 5.72 -35.65 9.77
C ILE A 440 4.26 -35.30 9.41
N GLU A 441 3.31 -35.99 10.03
CA GLU A 441 1.87 -35.81 9.96
C GLU A 441 1.50 -34.39 10.45
N ALA A 442 2.02 -33.98 11.61
CA ALA A 442 1.81 -32.65 12.16
C ALA A 442 2.44 -31.56 11.27
N ALA A 443 3.62 -31.81 10.69
CA ALA A 443 4.23 -30.89 9.73
C ALA A 443 3.37 -30.72 8.47
N ARG A 444 2.82 -31.81 7.91
CA ARG A 444 1.88 -31.76 6.76
C ARG A 444 0.58 -31.03 7.12
N ALA A 445 0.05 -31.27 8.31
CA ALA A 445 -1.18 -30.67 8.81
C ALA A 445 -1.06 -29.16 9.03
N LEU A 446 0.13 -28.65 9.38
CA LEU A 446 0.36 -27.21 9.58
C LEU A 446 0.85 -26.50 8.31
N HIS A 447 1.77 -27.10 7.54
CA HIS A 447 2.41 -26.44 6.40
C HIS A 447 1.42 -26.01 5.31
N PHE A 448 0.47 -26.88 4.95
CA PHE A 448 -0.47 -26.57 3.88
C PHE A 448 -1.50 -25.49 4.26
N PRO A 449 -2.13 -25.52 5.46
CA PRO A 449 -2.91 -24.38 5.95
C PRO A 449 -2.10 -23.10 6.12
N THR A 450 -0.81 -23.17 6.48
CA THR A 450 0.06 -21.97 6.53
C THR A 450 0.26 -21.36 5.14
N MET A 451 0.43 -22.18 4.10
CA MET A 451 0.44 -21.71 2.70
C MET A 451 -0.91 -21.10 2.28
N LEU A 452 -2.04 -21.71 2.67
CA LEU A 452 -3.36 -21.12 2.42
C LEU A 452 -3.57 -19.79 3.15
N TYR A 453 -3.06 -19.65 4.39
CA TYR A 453 -3.06 -18.39 5.12
C TYR A 453 -2.30 -17.31 4.34
N PHE A 454 -1.11 -17.61 3.80
CA PHE A 454 -0.38 -16.65 2.95
C PHE A 454 -1.16 -16.27 1.68
N VAL A 455 -1.83 -17.21 1.02
CA VAL A 455 -2.66 -16.92 -0.16
C VAL A 455 -3.83 -15.99 0.20
N VAL A 456 -4.53 -16.25 1.31
CA VAL A 456 -5.66 -15.41 1.77
C VAL A 456 -5.16 -14.04 2.24
N PHE A 457 -4.05 -13.98 2.98
CA PHE A 457 -3.42 -12.73 3.42
C PHE A 457 -3.01 -11.87 2.21
N ILE A 458 -2.31 -12.44 1.22
CA ILE A 458 -1.90 -11.71 0.01
C ILE A 458 -3.14 -11.21 -0.76
N LEU A 459 -4.18 -12.03 -0.90
CA LEU A 459 -5.41 -11.64 -1.60
C LEU A 459 -6.11 -10.46 -0.91
N VAL A 460 -6.35 -10.57 0.40
CA VAL A 460 -7.00 -9.50 1.19
C VAL A 460 -6.13 -8.25 1.22
N HIS A 461 -4.82 -8.39 1.46
CA HIS A 461 -3.89 -7.26 1.48
C HIS A 461 -3.87 -6.50 0.16
N VAL A 462 -3.80 -7.20 -0.99
CA VAL A 462 -3.83 -6.55 -2.31
C VAL A 462 -5.17 -5.86 -2.56
N ILE A 463 -6.31 -6.48 -2.21
CA ILE A 463 -7.63 -5.85 -2.32
C ILE A 463 -7.67 -4.54 -1.53
N LEU A 464 -7.22 -4.55 -0.26
CA LEU A 464 -7.18 -3.36 0.59
C LEU A 464 -6.25 -2.28 0.02
N VAL A 465 -5.06 -2.65 -0.46
CA VAL A 465 -4.10 -1.71 -1.07
C VAL A 465 -4.73 -0.94 -2.24
N PHE A 466 -5.59 -1.58 -3.04
CA PHE A 466 -6.31 -0.91 -4.11
C PHE A 466 -7.55 -0.15 -3.63
N SER A 467 -8.30 -0.65 -2.64
CA SER A 467 -9.53 0.01 -2.15
C SER A 467 -9.29 1.22 -1.23
N THR A 468 -8.20 1.26 -0.46
CA THR A 468 -7.87 2.37 0.46
C THR A 468 -6.95 3.45 -0.14
N GLY A 469 -6.87 3.53 -1.48
CA GLY A 469 -6.13 4.58 -2.18
C GLY A 469 -4.88 4.09 -2.94
N ALA A 470 -5.10 3.27 -3.96
CA ALA A 470 -4.08 2.60 -4.78
C ALA A 470 -2.79 3.41 -5.06
N LEU A 471 -2.90 4.64 -5.59
CA LEU A 471 -1.71 5.45 -5.94
C LEU A 471 -0.89 5.87 -4.70
N ARG A 472 -1.53 6.25 -3.60
CA ARG A 472 -0.85 6.59 -2.33
C ARG A 472 -0.12 5.35 -1.79
N ASN A 473 -0.84 4.24 -1.70
CA ASN A 473 -0.32 2.99 -1.16
C ASN A 473 0.84 2.42 -2.00
N LEU A 474 0.71 2.41 -3.33
CA LEU A 474 1.79 1.94 -4.22
C LEU A 474 3.00 2.87 -4.19
N ASN A 475 2.83 4.19 -4.07
CA ASN A 475 3.96 5.10 -3.88
C ASN A 475 4.67 4.85 -2.54
N HIS A 476 3.93 4.58 -1.45
CA HIS A 476 4.55 4.18 -0.17
C HIS A 476 5.42 2.93 -0.32
N MET A 477 4.89 1.84 -0.89
CA MET A 477 5.52 0.52 -0.82
C MET A 477 6.43 0.14 -2.00
N TYR A 478 6.26 0.75 -3.18
CA TYR A 478 7.08 0.47 -4.37
C TYR A 478 8.01 1.62 -4.74
N ALA A 479 7.62 2.88 -4.54
CA ALA A 479 8.46 4.04 -4.84
C ALA A 479 9.25 4.59 -3.63
N ALA A 480 8.97 4.11 -2.42
CA ALA A 480 9.50 4.68 -1.17
C ALA A 480 9.20 6.19 -1.06
N GLN A 481 7.97 6.61 -1.41
CA GLN A 481 7.51 7.99 -1.43
C GLN A 481 6.16 8.14 -0.71
N GLY A 482 6.05 9.12 0.19
CA GLY A 482 4.82 9.45 0.91
C GLY A 482 5.00 10.71 1.75
N SER A 483 3.96 11.11 2.49
CA SER A 483 4.00 12.28 3.38
C SER A 483 3.37 11.96 4.74
N ALA A 484 3.88 12.61 5.78
CA ALA A 484 3.28 12.55 7.11
C ALA A 484 1.93 13.29 7.15
N ASP A 485 1.75 14.27 6.27
CA ASP A 485 0.47 14.94 6.02
C ASP A 485 -0.50 13.96 5.32
N PRO A 486 -1.68 13.67 5.91
CA PRO A 486 -2.69 12.82 5.28
C PRO A 486 -3.30 13.45 4.01
N THR A 487 -3.34 14.78 3.92
CA THR A 487 -3.93 15.52 2.78
C THR A 487 -3.02 15.54 1.56
N GLN A 488 -1.70 15.43 1.76
CA GLN A 488 -0.72 15.33 0.68
C GLN A 488 -0.73 13.94 0.05
N TYR A 489 -1.54 13.76 -0.98
CA TYR A 489 -1.47 12.59 -1.85
C TYR A 489 -0.20 12.63 -2.71
N ALA A 490 0.48 11.48 -2.83
CA ALA A 490 1.59 11.31 -3.75
C ALA A 490 1.08 11.32 -5.20
N GLY A 491 0.90 12.52 -5.78
CA GLY A 491 0.28 12.77 -7.08
C GLY A 491 1.13 12.40 -8.30
N ASN A 492 1.97 11.37 -8.19
CA ASN A 492 2.79 10.86 -9.29
C ASN A 492 2.57 9.33 -9.45
N TRP A 493 3.00 8.80 -10.60
CA TRP A 493 2.71 7.43 -11.02
C TRP A 493 3.84 6.43 -10.75
N ALA A 494 4.94 6.82 -10.11
CA ALA A 494 6.15 6.00 -9.97
C ALA A 494 5.89 4.64 -9.32
N GLY A 495 5.14 4.61 -8.21
CA GLY A 495 4.78 3.37 -7.50
C GLY A 495 3.91 2.43 -8.34
N LEU A 496 3.01 2.96 -9.18
CA LEU A 496 2.24 2.13 -10.11
C LEU A 496 3.11 1.58 -11.24
N LEU A 497 4.03 2.39 -11.78
CA LEU A 497 4.97 1.95 -12.83
C LEU A 497 5.94 0.88 -12.31
N TYR A 498 6.46 1.03 -11.09
CA TYR A 498 7.30 0.03 -10.43
C TYR A 498 6.51 -1.24 -10.06
N PHE A 499 5.24 -1.13 -9.68
CA PHE A 499 4.35 -2.28 -9.51
C PHE A 499 4.07 -3.01 -10.84
N ALA A 500 3.79 -2.28 -11.93
CA ALA A 500 3.61 -2.87 -13.25
C ALA A 500 4.88 -3.59 -13.73
N LEU A 501 6.06 -2.98 -13.51
CA LEU A 501 7.36 -3.61 -13.77
C LEU A 501 7.57 -4.86 -12.90
N SER A 502 7.19 -4.84 -11.63
CA SER A 502 7.33 -6.01 -10.75
C SER A 502 6.48 -7.19 -11.23
N LEU A 503 5.25 -6.94 -11.69
CA LEU A 503 4.40 -7.98 -12.29
C LEU A 503 5.01 -8.56 -13.57
N LEU A 504 5.66 -7.75 -14.41
CA LEU A 504 6.38 -8.22 -15.61
C LEU A 504 7.57 -9.11 -15.23
N VAL A 505 8.38 -8.72 -14.25
CA VAL A 505 9.51 -9.51 -13.74
C VAL A 505 9.05 -10.84 -13.12
N ILE A 506 7.99 -10.81 -12.31
CA ILE A 506 7.39 -12.01 -11.70
C ILE A 506 6.82 -12.95 -12.78
N THR A 507 6.14 -12.40 -13.79
CA THR A 507 5.62 -13.18 -14.92
C THR A 507 6.75 -13.80 -15.75
N GLY A 508 7.83 -13.06 -16.01
CA GLY A 508 9.03 -13.55 -16.68
C GLY A 508 9.66 -14.73 -15.91
N ALA A 509 9.88 -14.58 -14.61
CA ALA A 509 10.41 -15.66 -13.76
C ALA A 509 9.46 -16.87 -13.69
N TRP A 510 8.14 -16.64 -13.61
CA TRP A 510 7.14 -17.70 -13.67
C TRP A 510 7.21 -18.49 -14.99
N ILE A 511 7.41 -17.82 -16.12
CA ILE A 511 7.62 -18.48 -17.42
C ILE A 511 8.97 -19.19 -17.47
N ALA A 512 10.01 -18.65 -16.81
CA ALA A 512 11.33 -19.27 -16.70
C ALA A 512 11.34 -20.53 -15.82
N CYS A 513 10.44 -20.70 -14.85
CA CYS A 513 10.29 -21.95 -14.08
C CYS A 513 9.66 -23.11 -14.89
N LYS A 514 9.90 -23.19 -16.21
CA LYS A 514 9.59 -24.37 -17.04
C LYS A 514 10.68 -25.44 -16.84
N PRO A 515 10.35 -26.75 -16.84
CA PRO A 515 11.33 -27.82 -16.53
C PRO A 515 12.60 -27.82 -17.38
N VAL A 516 12.55 -27.39 -18.65
CA VAL A 516 13.73 -27.31 -19.54
C VAL A 516 14.74 -26.25 -19.04
N VAL A 517 14.25 -25.07 -18.66
CA VAL A 517 15.09 -23.97 -18.14
C VAL A 517 15.59 -24.30 -16.73
N LEU A 518 14.71 -24.84 -15.87
CA LEU A 518 15.09 -25.33 -14.55
C LEU A 518 16.17 -26.42 -14.61
N ALA A 519 16.09 -27.35 -15.57
CA ALA A 519 17.11 -28.37 -15.77
C ALA A 519 18.47 -27.76 -16.16
N SER A 520 18.49 -26.69 -16.96
CA SER A 520 19.73 -25.97 -17.29
C SER A 520 20.33 -25.25 -16.07
N ILE A 521 19.51 -24.59 -15.24
CA ILE A 521 20.00 -23.92 -14.02
C ILE A 521 20.48 -24.95 -12.98
N ALA A 522 19.71 -26.01 -12.74
CA ALA A 522 20.01 -27.01 -11.73
C ALA A 522 21.29 -27.83 -12.03
N ARG A 523 21.72 -27.89 -13.30
CA ARG A 523 22.99 -28.51 -13.73
C ARG A 523 24.23 -27.83 -13.13
N PHE A 524 24.19 -26.54 -12.79
CA PHE A 524 25.29 -25.86 -12.09
C PHE A 524 25.48 -26.35 -10.64
N PHE A 525 24.45 -26.95 -10.04
CA PHE A 525 24.46 -27.39 -8.64
C PHE A 525 24.54 -28.92 -8.46
N GLY A 526 24.32 -29.69 -9.53
CA GLY A 526 24.30 -31.16 -9.48
C GLY A 526 23.97 -31.81 -10.83
N LYS A 527 23.80 -33.13 -10.83
CA LYS A 527 23.39 -33.87 -12.03
C LYS A 527 21.87 -33.80 -12.19
N VAL A 528 21.42 -33.42 -13.38
CA VAL A 528 20.00 -33.50 -13.77
C VAL A 528 19.82 -34.66 -14.73
N SER A 529 19.00 -35.64 -14.36
CA SER A 529 18.50 -36.65 -15.29
C SER A 529 17.12 -36.23 -15.80
N SER A 530 16.85 -36.46 -17.09
CA SER A 530 15.48 -36.54 -17.57
C SER A 530 14.75 -37.72 -16.90
N ARG A 531 13.48 -37.91 -17.28
CA ARG A 531 12.89 -39.24 -17.28
C ARG A 531 13.55 -40.14 -18.34
#